data_AF-A0A8T0F2J4-F1
#
_entry.id   AF-A0A8T0F2J4-F1
#
_cell.length_a   1.000
_cell.length_b   1.000
_cell.length_c   1.000
_cell.angle_alpha   90.00
_cell.angle_beta   90.00
_cell.angle_gamma   90.00
#
_symmetry.space_group_name_H-M   'P 1'
#
loop_
_entity.id
_entity.type
_entity.pdbx_description
1 polymer ?
#
loop_
_entity_poly.entity_id
_entity_poly.type
_entity_poly.pdbx_seq_one_letter_code
_entity_poly.pdbx_strand_id
1 'polypeptide(L)'
;MKVTSILSILLIGCVAISTSMPRRAKREAYDLPDGINLLLNADLRSTFTCQGDGYYADVDNNCQIFHVCHGHEEGKLRQWSFACGNQTMFNQLTFTCSYPEESIPCNKAPDFFYLNGNVQKGDPEVPFLEDQDVQNAAPLIPGYNGVDNRNADSARPNRG
;
A
#
# COMPACT_ATOMS: atom_id res chain seq x y z
N MET A 1 42.69 58.41 -2.42
CA MET A 1 41.86 58.05 -1.24
C MET A 1 40.50 58.71 -1.42
N LYS A 2 39.42 58.04 -1.83
CA LYS A 2 38.75 56.91 -1.15
C LYS A 2 38.17 55.96 -2.22
N VAL A 3 39.03 55.11 -2.79
CA VAL A 3 38.66 54.01 -3.70
C VAL A 3 38.25 52.76 -2.89
N THR A 4 38.31 52.83 -1.56
CA THR A 4 38.13 51.71 -0.64
C THR A 4 36.70 51.48 -0.14
N SER A 5 35.74 52.41 -0.35
CA SER A 5 34.36 52.23 0.15
C SER A 5 33.38 51.60 -0.85
N ILE A 6 33.69 51.57 -2.15
CA ILE A 6 32.81 50.91 -3.14
C ILE A 6 33.03 49.38 -3.12
N LEU A 7 34.20 48.92 -2.65
CA LEU A 7 34.52 47.50 -2.54
C LEU A 7 33.72 46.78 -1.42
N SER A 8 33.16 47.53 -0.48
CA SER A 8 32.42 46.96 0.68
C SER A 8 30.97 46.59 0.36
N ILE A 9 30.37 47.16 -0.69
CA ILE A 9 28.95 46.94 -1.02
C ILE A 9 28.76 45.71 -1.94
N LEU A 10 29.81 45.29 -2.65
CA LEU A 10 29.79 44.08 -3.49
C LEU A 10 29.88 42.76 -2.70
N LEU A 11 30.13 42.81 -1.38
CA LEU A 11 30.26 41.61 -0.53
C LEU A 11 28.98 41.23 0.23
N ILE A 12 27.92 42.05 0.19
CA ILE A 12 26.64 41.78 0.88
C ILE A 12 25.54 41.34 -0.13
N GLY A 13 25.88 41.22 -1.42
CA GLY A 13 24.95 40.79 -2.49
C GLY A 13 24.78 39.27 -2.65
N CYS A 14 25.47 38.46 -1.84
CA CYS A 14 25.44 37.00 -1.94
C CYS A 14 25.10 36.32 -0.61
N VAL A 15 24.20 36.90 0.21
CA VAL A 15 23.42 36.05 1.11
C VAL A 15 22.44 35.31 0.23
N ALA A 16 22.95 34.21 -0.35
CA ALA A 16 22.20 33.26 -1.10
C ALA A 16 20.92 32.97 -0.32
N ILE A 17 19.79 33.34 -0.91
CA ILE A 17 18.53 32.68 -0.61
C ILE A 17 18.76 31.25 -1.07
N SER A 18 19.38 30.45 -0.20
CA SER A 18 19.38 29.02 -0.28
C SER A 18 17.95 28.60 0.03
N THR A 19 17.05 28.81 -0.93
CA THR A 19 15.85 27.99 -1.01
C THR A 19 16.39 26.57 -1.13
N SER A 20 16.40 25.86 -0.01
CA SER A 20 16.60 24.43 0.03
C SER A 20 15.56 23.86 -0.93
N MET A 21 16.01 23.52 -2.15
CA MET A 21 15.22 22.63 -2.99
C MET A 21 14.86 21.44 -2.11
N PRO A 22 13.59 21.05 -2.01
CA PRO A 22 13.26 19.84 -1.29
C PRO A 22 14.12 18.75 -1.93
N ARG A 23 14.99 18.11 -1.13
CA ARG A 23 15.77 16.98 -1.59
C ARG A 23 14.75 16.03 -2.20
N ARG A 24 14.79 15.83 -3.52
CA ARG A 24 13.99 14.83 -4.20
C ARG A 24 14.27 13.55 -3.42
N ALA A 25 13.28 13.06 -2.66
CA ALA A 25 13.44 11.85 -1.87
C ALA A 25 13.87 10.79 -2.89
N LYS A 26 15.14 10.39 -2.85
CA LYS A 26 15.61 9.27 -3.65
C LYS A 26 14.75 8.11 -3.19
N ARG A 27 13.91 7.59 -4.07
CA ARG A 27 13.13 6.39 -3.78
C ARG A 27 14.15 5.30 -3.42
N GLU A 28 14.11 4.85 -2.17
CA GLU A 28 14.93 3.71 -1.76
C GLU A 28 14.39 2.47 -2.48
N ALA A 29 15.29 1.60 -2.91
CA ALA A 29 14.89 0.31 -3.47
C ALA A 29 14.17 -0.50 -2.40
N TYR A 30 13.23 -1.37 -2.79
CA TYR A 30 12.59 -2.27 -1.83
C TYR A 30 13.63 -3.21 -1.23
N ASP A 31 13.67 -3.31 0.10
CA ASP A 31 14.52 -4.24 0.83
C ASP A 31 13.86 -5.63 0.83
N LEU A 32 14.18 -6.45 -0.16
CA LEU A 32 13.63 -7.79 -0.38
C LEU A 32 14.76 -8.83 -0.35
N PRO A 33 14.46 -10.10 -0.02
CA PRO A 33 15.46 -11.16 -0.06
C PRO A 33 16.12 -11.30 -1.44
N ASP A 34 17.40 -11.69 -1.44
CA ASP A 34 18.12 -12.00 -2.65
C ASP A 34 17.40 -13.07 -3.48
N GLY A 35 17.38 -12.89 -4.79
CA GLY A 35 16.73 -13.84 -5.71
C GLY A 35 15.21 -13.70 -5.81
N ILE A 36 14.60 -12.65 -5.22
CA ILE A 36 13.15 -12.45 -5.31
C ILE A 36 12.61 -12.41 -6.75
N ASN A 37 13.41 -11.89 -7.68
CA ASN A 37 13.06 -11.84 -9.12
C ASN A 37 12.78 -13.22 -9.74
N LEU A 38 13.19 -14.32 -9.09
CA LEU A 38 12.90 -15.69 -9.53
C LEU A 38 11.45 -16.12 -9.19
N LEU A 39 10.80 -15.45 -8.24
CA LEU A 39 9.42 -15.70 -7.83
C LEU A 39 8.43 -14.74 -8.48
N LEU A 40 8.90 -13.58 -8.92
CA LEU A 40 8.09 -12.61 -9.63
C LEU A 40 7.85 -13.04 -11.07
N ASN A 41 6.67 -12.72 -11.60
CA ASN A 41 6.29 -12.99 -12.97
C ASN A 41 6.62 -11.83 -13.92
N ALA A 42 7.17 -10.73 -13.39
CA ALA A 42 7.56 -9.53 -14.10
C ALA A 42 8.74 -8.84 -13.39
N ASP A 43 9.35 -7.86 -14.06
CA ASP A 43 10.43 -7.05 -13.49
C ASP A 43 9.93 -6.22 -12.31
N LEU A 44 10.71 -6.19 -11.21
CA LEU A 44 10.38 -5.43 -10.00
C LEU A 44 10.36 -3.91 -10.26
N ARG A 45 9.26 -3.25 -9.89
CA ARG A 45 9.05 -1.80 -10.02
C ARG A 45 9.00 -1.13 -8.65
N SER A 46 9.97 -0.29 -8.33
CA SER A 46 10.00 0.50 -7.08
C SER A 46 9.26 1.83 -7.20
N THR A 47 7.99 1.78 -7.58
CA THR A 47 7.14 2.96 -7.87
C THR A 47 6.12 3.29 -6.80
N PHE A 48 5.84 2.36 -5.87
CA PHE A 48 4.86 2.53 -4.80
C PHE A 48 5.18 3.71 -3.88
N THR A 49 4.15 4.27 -3.27
CA THR A 49 4.27 5.29 -2.21
C THR A 49 3.12 5.11 -1.23
N CYS A 50 3.44 5.07 0.06
CA CYS A 50 2.44 4.97 1.12
C CYS A 50 1.43 6.13 1.07
N GLN A 51 0.13 5.80 1.16
CA GLN A 51 -0.97 6.78 1.19
C GLN A 51 -1.42 7.10 2.62
N GLY A 52 -1.03 6.27 3.58
CA GLY A 52 -1.36 6.34 4.98
C GLY A 52 -0.91 5.06 5.66
N ASP A 53 -1.30 4.89 6.92
CA ASP A 53 -1.07 3.64 7.63
C ASP A 53 -1.87 2.50 7.00
N GLY A 54 -1.29 1.29 7.02
CA GLY A 54 -1.96 0.09 6.53
C GLY A 54 -1.14 -0.77 5.58
N TYR A 55 -1.82 -1.72 4.96
CA TYR A 55 -1.32 -2.74 4.06
C TYR A 55 -1.83 -2.46 2.65
N TYR A 56 -0.93 -2.44 1.68
CA TYR A 56 -1.23 -2.03 0.32
C TYR A 56 -0.70 -3.04 -0.69
N ALA A 57 -1.59 -3.54 -1.54
CA ALA A 57 -1.21 -4.32 -2.71
C ALA A 57 -0.44 -3.44 -3.71
N ASP A 58 0.72 -3.90 -4.18
CA ASP A 58 1.46 -3.19 -5.22
C ASP A 58 0.97 -3.60 -6.61
N VAL A 59 0.06 -2.80 -7.15
CA VAL A 59 -0.54 -3.04 -8.48
C VAL A 59 0.50 -2.97 -9.60
N ASP A 60 1.57 -2.18 -9.44
CA ASP A 60 2.64 -2.08 -10.45
C ASP A 60 3.50 -3.36 -10.49
N ASN A 61 3.45 -4.18 -9.44
CA ASN A 61 4.13 -5.48 -9.32
C ASN A 61 3.15 -6.66 -9.30
N ASN A 62 2.02 -6.53 -10.01
CA ASN A 62 1.00 -7.58 -10.15
C ASN A 62 0.50 -8.12 -8.80
N CYS A 63 0.54 -7.30 -7.75
CA CYS A 63 0.22 -7.65 -6.37
C CYS A 63 1.07 -8.81 -5.82
N GLN A 64 2.15 -9.21 -6.48
CA GLN A 64 3.12 -10.16 -5.92
C GLN A 64 3.99 -9.53 -4.85
N ILE A 65 4.06 -8.19 -4.84
CA ILE A 65 4.61 -7.39 -3.75
C ILE A 65 3.45 -6.70 -3.02
N PHE A 66 3.58 -6.57 -1.71
CA PHE A 66 2.73 -5.71 -0.90
C PHE A 66 3.57 -4.89 0.08
N HIS A 67 2.99 -3.81 0.55
CA HIS A 67 3.65 -2.86 1.43
C HIS A 67 2.91 -2.71 2.73
N VAL A 68 3.66 -2.63 3.83
CA VAL A 68 3.15 -2.19 5.12
C VAL A 68 3.67 -0.77 5.34
N CYS A 69 2.75 0.14 5.60
CA CYS A 69 3.00 1.54 5.84
C CYS A 69 2.59 1.88 7.26
N HIS A 70 3.44 2.62 7.98
CA HIS A 70 3.13 3.11 9.30
C HIS A 70 3.74 4.49 9.54
N GLY A 71 3.00 5.34 10.23
CA GLY A 71 3.44 6.63 10.73
C GLY A 71 4.76 6.52 11.48
N HIS A 72 5.66 7.45 11.17
CA HIS A 72 6.88 7.66 11.93
C HIS A 72 6.95 9.08 12.46
N GLU A 73 7.85 9.30 13.42
CA GLU A 73 8.23 10.63 13.88
C GLU A 73 8.54 11.55 12.69
N GLU A 74 8.12 12.81 12.78
CA GLU A 74 8.18 13.85 11.73
C GLU A 74 7.15 13.76 10.60
N GLY A 75 6.10 12.93 10.71
CA GLY A 75 5.02 12.90 9.72
C GLY A 75 5.40 12.21 8.39
N LYS A 76 6.49 11.44 8.40
CA LYS A 76 6.89 10.56 7.28
C LYS A 76 6.32 9.16 7.53
N LEU A 77 5.83 8.51 6.48
CA LEU A 77 5.45 7.10 6.55
C LEU A 77 6.69 6.23 6.35
N ARG A 78 6.93 5.29 7.25
CA ARG A 78 7.85 4.18 7.00
C ARG A 78 7.14 3.15 6.13
N GLN A 79 7.88 2.60 5.18
CA GLN A 79 7.43 1.56 4.26
C GLN A 79 8.27 0.31 4.46
N TRP A 80 7.62 -0.83 4.63
CA TRP A 80 8.23 -2.16 4.51
C TRP A 80 7.60 -2.86 3.31
N SER A 81 8.41 -3.61 2.57
CA SER A 81 7.96 -4.28 1.34
C SER A 81 8.15 -5.78 1.52
N PHE A 82 7.17 -6.55 1.06
CA PHE A 82 7.13 -7.99 1.21
C PHE A 82 6.70 -8.61 -0.10
N ALA A 83 7.20 -9.81 -0.37
CA ALA A 83 6.76 -10.59 -1.51
C ALA A 83 5.85 -11.73 -1.05
N CYS A 84 4.80 -11.99 -1.84
CA CYS A 84 4.00 -13.18 -1.72
C CYS A 84 4.77 -14.41 -2.21
N GLY A 85 4.35 -15.59 -1.75
CA GLY A 85 4.93 -16.87 -2.16
C GLY A 85 4.65 -17.18 -3.62
N ASN A 86 5.29 -18.24 -4.13
CA ASN A 86 5.13 -18.68 -5.51
C ASN A 86 3.64 -18.83 -5.89
N GLN A 87 3.26 -18.28 -7.05
CA GLN A 87 1.90 -18.32 -7.61
C GLN A 87 0.80 -17.61 -6.81
N THR A 88 1.15 -16.89 -5.74
CA THR A 88 0.17 -16.13 -4.94
C THR A 88 0.31 -14.63 -5.19
N MET A 89 -0.77 -13.90 -4.92
CA MET A 89 -0.79 -12.45 -4.93
C MET A 89 -1.48 -11.92 -3.68
N PHE A 90 -1.12 -10.70 -3.28
CA PHE A 90 -1.69 -10.05 -2.12
C PHE A 90 -3.13 -9.65 -2.42
N ASN A 91 -4.05 -10.27 -1.70
CA ASN A 91 -5.47 -9.98 -1.75
C ASN A 91 -5.78 -8.85 -0.77
N GLN A 92 -5.99 -7.66 -1.31
CA GLN A 92 -6.28 -6.46 -0.51
C GLN A 92 -7.55 -6.58 0.34
N LEU A 93 -8.52 -7.40 -0.09
CA LEU A 93 -9.74 -7.66 0.68
C LEU A 93 -9.42 -8.34 2.02
N THR A 94 -8.57 -9.36 2.00
CA THR A 94 -8.33 -10.22 3.17
C THR A 94 -7.01 -9.92 3.88
N PHE A 95 -6.18 -9.02 3.33
CA PHE A 95 -4.83 -8.72 3.80
C PHE A 95 -3.89 -9.94 3.85
N THR A 96 -4.09 -10.89 2.94
CA THR A 96 -3.31 -12.12 2.86
C THR A 96 -2.82 -12.37 1.45
N CYS A 97 -1.74 -13.15 1.30
CA CYS A 97 -1.37 -13.72 0.01
C CYS A 97 -2.27 -14.92 -0.27
N SER A 98 -2.98 -14.92 -1.39
CA SER A 98 -3.86 -16.01 -1.82
C SER A 98 -3.71 -16.28 -3.31
N TYR A 99 -4.26 -17.39 -3.77
CA TYR A 99 -4.26 -17.70 -5.19
C TYR A 99 -5.15 -16.73 -5.97
N PRO A 100 -4.84 -16.43 -7.24
CA PRO A 100 -5.63 -15.50 -8.04
C PRO A 100 -7.12 -15.82 -8.13
N GLU A 101 -7.49 -17.10 -8.15
CA GLU A 101 -8.87 -17.57 -8.16
C GLU A 101 -9.65 -17.28 -6.88
N GLU A 102 -8.96 -17.12 -5.75
CA GLU A 102 -9.56 -16.82 -4.43
C GLU A 102 -9.44 -15.34 -4.06
N SER A 103 -8.89 -14.53 -4.95
CA SER A 103 -8.54 -13.14 -4.69
C SER A 103 -9.34 -12.19 -5.57
N ILE A 104 -9.57 -10.96 -5.09
CA ILE A 104 -10.01 -9.91 -6.00
C ILE A 104 -8.91 -9.67 -7.05
N PRO A 105 -9.26 -9.28 -8.30
CA PRO A 105 -8.27 -8.97 -9.32
C PRO A 105 -7.31 -7.88 -8.84
N CYS A 106 -6.02 -8.02 -9.13
CA CYS A 106 -5.00 -7.09 -8.61
C CYS A 106 -5.28 -5.62 -8.96
N ASN A 107 -5.78 -5.34 -10.18
CA ASN A 107 -6.16 -3.99 -10.59
C ASN A 107 -7.38 -3.41 -9.84
N LYS A 108 -8.10 -4.25 -9.08
CA LYS A 108 -9.20 -3.86 -8.19
C LYS A 108 -8.75 -3.66 -6.76
N ALA A 109 -7.52 -3.99 -6.39
CA ALA A 109 -7.01 -3.78 -5.04
C ALA A 109 -7.21 -2.33 -4.53
N PRO A 110 -6.98 -1.26 -5.31
CA PRO A 110 -7.19 0.10 -4.83
C PRO A 110 -8.63 0.39 -4.35
N ASP A 111 -9.64 -0.29 -4.92
CA ASP A 111 -11.04 -0.14 -4.54
C ASP A 111 -11.28 -0.62 -3.08
N PHE A 112 -10.36 -1.40 -2.51
CA PHE A 112 -10.44 -1.98 -1.17
C PHE A 112 -9.42 -1.38 -0.17
N PHE A 113 -8.67 -0.33 -0.55
CA PHE A 113 -7.70 0.32 0.36
C PHE A 113 -8.36 0.95 1.59
N TYR A 114 -9.66 1.25 1.55
CA TYR A 114 -10.40 1.78 2.71
C TYR A 114 -10.41 0.80 3.90
N LEU A 115 -10.28 -0.51 3.64
CA LEU A 115 -10.25 -1.54 4.69
C LEU A 115 -9.05 -1.39 5.63
N ASN A 116 -8.00 -0.66 5.23
CA ASN A 116 -6.88 -0.34 6.11
C ASN A 116 -7.31 0.38 7.39
N GLY A 117 -8.42 1.15 7.33
CA GLY A 117 -9.01 1.78 8.50
C GLY A 117 -9.58 0.77 9.51
N ASN A 118 -9.97 -0.44 9.07
CA ASN A 118 -10.45 -1.49 9.97
C ASN A 118 -9.31 -2.18 10.69
N VAL A 119 -8.19 -2.45 10.00
CA VAL A 119 -6.99 -3.07 10.59
C VAL A 119 -6.41 -2.22 11.71
N GLN A 120 -6.43 -0.89 11.56
CA GLN A 120 -5.87 0.04 12.55
C GLN A 120 -6.66 0.14 13.86
N LYS A 121 -7.94 -0.27 13.88
CA LYS A 121 -8.77 -0.17 15.09
C LYS A 121 -8.25 -1.05 16.23
N GLY A 122 -7.53 -2.13 15.90
CA GLY A 122 -6.89 -3.01 16.89
C GLY A 122 -7.86 -3.68 17.87
N ASP A 123 -9.16 -3.60 17.58
CA ASP A 123 -10.24 -4.12 18.40
C ASP A 123 -10.61 -5.53 17.89
N PRO A 124 -10.42 -6.58 18.71
CA PRO A 124 -10.76 -7.95 18.31
C PRO A 124 -12.26 -8.17 18.08
N GLU A 125 -13.13 -7.28 18.56
CA GLU A 125 -14.57 -7.37 18.36
C GLU A 125 -15.03 -6.77 17.04
N VAL A 126 -14.19 -5.94 16.39
CA VAL A 126 -14.50 -5.34 15.09
C VAL A 126 -14.09 -6.31 13.98
N PRO A 127 -15.04 -6.83 13.18
CA PRO A 127 -14.71 -7.64 12.02
C PRO A 127 -13.84 -6.86 11.04
N PHE A 128 -12.82 -7.50 10.48
CA PHE A 128 -11.98 -6.89 9.43
C PHE A 128 -12.79 -6.58 8.17
N LEU A 129 -13.81 -7.41 7.89
CA LEU A 129 -14.72 -7.33 6.75
C LEU A 129 -16.16 -7.33 7.24
N GLU A 130 -16.97 -6.43 6.69
CA GLU A 130 -18.43 -6.42 6.85
C GLU A 130 -19.10 -7.20 5.71
N ASP A 131 -20.38 -7.57 5.90
CA ASP A 131 -21.15 -8.30 4.89
C ASP A 131 -21.20 -7.55 3.55
N GLN A 132 -21.22 -6.21 3.59
CA GLN A 132 -21.20 -5.38 2.39
C GLN A 132 -19.88 -5.49 1.62
N ASP A 133 -18.75 -5.60 2.32
CA ASP A 133 -17.43 -5.73 1.70
C ASP A 133 -17.34 -7.06 0.94
N VAL A 134 -17.87 -8.13 1.54
CA VAL A 134 -17.97 -9.45 0.92
C VAL A 134 -18.88 -9.41 -0.31
N GLN A 135 -20.05 -8.76 -0.21
CA GLN A 135 -20.97 -8.62 -1.35
C GLN A 135 -20.36 -7.82 -2.50
N ASN A 136 -19.56 -6.79 -2.20
CA ASN A 136 -18.86 -5.99 -3.21
C ASN A 136 -17.74 -6.78 -3.89
N ALA A 137 -17.04 -7.64 -3.16
CA ALA A 137 -15.94 -8.44 -3.68
C ALA A 137 -16.38 -9.73 -4.38
N ALA A 138 -17.47 -10.34 -3.93
CA ALA A 138 -18.02 -11.59 -4.48
C ALA A 138 -18.08 -11.64 -6.02
N PRO A 139 -18.62 -10.63 -6.74
CA PRO A 139 -18.66 -10.68 -8.21
C PRO A 139 -17.30 -10.52 -8.89
N LEU A 140 -16.25 -10.11 -8.14
CA LEU A 140 -14.90 -9.91 -8.66
C LEU A 140 -14.02 -11.15 -8.51
N ILE A 141 -14.31 -12.01 -7.54
CA ILE A 141 -13.48 -13.18 -7.21
C ILE A 141 -13.79 -14.31 -8.19
N PRO A 142 -12.84 -14.76 -9.03
CA PRO A 142 -13.12 -15.73 -10.09
C PRO A 142 -13.62 -17.10 -9.59
N GLY A 143 -13.11 -17.56 -8.46
CA GLY A 143 -13.48 -18.83 -7.82
C GLY A 143 -14.71 -18.74 -6.92
N TYR A 144 -15.30 -17.55 -6.76
CA TYR A 144 -16.52 -17.37 -6.00
C TYR A 144 -17.72 -17.85 -6.83
N ASN A 145 -18.03 -19.13 -6.72
CA ASN A 145 -19.29 -19.68 -7.20
C ASN A 145 -20.39 -19.14 -6.28
N GLY A 146 -21.04 -18.05 -6.70
CA GLY A 146 -22.10 -17.39 -5.95
C GLY A 146 -23.02 -18.42 -5.31
N VAL A 147 -22.96 -18.52 -3.98
CA VAL A 147 -24.01 -19.21 -3.24
C VAL A 147 -25.25 -18.38 -3.51
N ASP A 148 -26.13 -18.90 -4.38
CA ASP A 148 -27.42 -18.29 -4.69
C ASP A 148 -28.03 -17.77 -3.39
N ASN A 149 -28.17 -16.44 -3.28
CA ASN A 149 -28.77 -15.73 -2.14
C ASN A 149 -30.25 -16.11 -1.89
N ARG A 150 -30.74 -17.18 -2.52
CA ARG A 150 -32.03 -17.80 -2.25
C ARG A 150 -32.02 -18.71 -1.02
N ASN A 151 -30.85 -19.07 -0.47
CA ASN A 151 -30.74 -19.98 0.69
C ASN A 151 -30.04 -19.40 1.94
N ALA A 152 -29.56 -18.16 1.92
CA ALA A 152 -28.91 -17.55 3.09
C ALA A 152 -29.84 -17.40 4.31
N ASP A 153 -31.15 -17.24 4.08
CA ASP A 153 -32.16 -17.20 5.14
C ASP A 153 -32.44 -18.57 5.79
N SER A 154 -32.03 -19.68 5.16
CA SER A 154 -32.26 -21.03 5.69
C SER A 154 -31.13 -21.52 6.60
N ALA A 155 -30.01 -20.80 6.67
CA ALA A 155 -28.81 -21.22 7.41
C ALA A 155 -28.63 -20.53 8.77
N ARG A 156 -29.54 -19.63 9.19
CA ARG A 156 -29.52 -19.09 10.56
C ARG A 156 -29.99 -20.17 11.54
N PRO A 157 -29.14 -20.75 12.39
CA PRO A 157 -29.63 -21.62 13.46
C PRO A 157 -30.36 -20.71 14.45
N ASN A 158 -31.60 -21.06 14.80
CA ASN A 158 -32.31 -20.44 15.89
C ASN A 158 -31.45 -20.53 17.16
N ARG A 159 -30.89 -19.40 17.59
CA ARG A 159 -30.27 -19.26 18.90
C ARG A 159 -31.43 -19.13 19.90
N GLY A 160 -31.76 -20.27 20.53
CA GLY A 160 -32.68 -20.33 21.66
C GLY A 160 -32.13 -19.67 22.91
#